data_AF-A0A4Y2GP94-F1
#
_entry.id   AF-A0A4Y2GP94-F1
#
_cell.length_a   1.000
_cell.length_b   1.000
_cell.length_c   1.000
_cell.angle_alpha   90.00
_cell.angle_beta   90.00
_cell.angle_gamma   90.00
#
_symmetry.space_group_name_H-M   'P 1'
#
loop_
_entity.id
_entity.type
_entity.pdbx_description
1 polymer ?
#
loop_
_entity_poly.entity_id
_entity_poly.type
_entity_poly.pdbx_seq_one_letter_code
_entity_poly.pdbx_strand_id
1 'polypeptide(L)'
;MDAKITASKSVPADQTYIDPAIRQLNNERNHARKMYQRTKNPDFNRLAGKLNKKIIKLNEKIENNSLTNKLVNVTTEDGTLWDFVRPFKKKFKNISALNGPTSIALTDKDKANWLASSLEKQFQLNDTHDAARELLVKNSVEGFRPPNKFNFNDITPPPL
;
A
#
# COMPACT_ATOMS: atom_id res chain seq x y z
N MET A 1 -44.27 21.26 8.00
CA MET A 1 -42.97 20.61 8.28
C MET A 1 -42.12 20.77 7.04
N ASP A 2 -41.41 21.89 6.93
CA ASP A 2 -40.70 22.25 5.70
C ASP A 2 -39.32 21.56 5.66
N ALA A 3 -39.08 20.78 4.61
CA ALA A 3 -37.84 20.06 4.41
C ALA A 3 -36.70 21.05 4.08
N LYS A 4 -35.71 21.13 4.97
CA LYS A 4 -34.48 21.89 4.73
C LYS A 4 -33.65 21.17 3.65
N ILE A 5 -33.56 21.76 2.46
CA ILE A 5 -32.65 21.30 1.42
C ILE A 5 -31.23 21.71 1.83
N THR A 6 -30.45 20.75 2.33
CA THR A 6 -29.02 20.95 2.58
C THR A 6 -28.27 20.87 1.25
N ALA A 7 -27.74 22.01 0.78
CA ALA A 7 -26.87 22.04 -0.38
C ALA A 7 -25.56 21.27 -0.09
N SER A 8 -25.11 20.48 -1.07
CA SER A 8 -23.84 19.77 -1.04
C SER A 8 -22.66 20.74 -0.85
N LYS A 9 -21.68 20.36 -0.03
CA LYS A 9 -20.40 21.06 0.07
C LYS A 9 -19.69 21.06 -1.29
N SER A 10 -19.08 22.18 -1.68
CA SER A 10 -18.30 22.26 -2.93
C SER A 10 -16.99 21.46 -2.76
N VAL A 11 -16.79 20.47 -3.62
CA VAL A 11 -15.51 19.75 -3.72
C VAL A 11 -14.47 20.75 -4.22
N PRO A 12 -13.33 20.95 -3.51
CA PRO A 12 -12.24 21.76 -4.03
C PRO A 12 -11.80 21.19 -5.37
N ALA A 13 -11.70 22.03 -6.39
CA ALA A 13 -11.16 21.59 -7.66
C ALA A 13 -9.66 21.34 -7.47
N ASP A 14 -9.27 20.07 -7.24
CA ASP A 14 -7.90 19.61 -7.44
C ASP A 14 -7.61 19.77 -8.94
N GLN A 15 -7.20 20.97 -9.34
CA GLN A 15 -6.94 21.31 -10.73
C GLN A 15 -5.65 20.61 -11.14
N THR A 16 -5.77 19.37 -11.58
CA THR A 16 -4.71 18.70 -12.33
C THR A 16 -4.39 19.61 -13.52
N TYR A 17 -3.13 20.05 -13.64
CA TYR A 17 -2.71 20.89 -14.76
C TYR A 17 -2.97 20.15 -16.07
N ILE A 18 -3.80 20.75 -16.94
CA ILE A 18 -4.06 20.25 -18.29
C ILE A 18 -3.47 21.26 -19.26
N ASP A 19 -2.61 20.76 -20.16
CA ASP A 19 -2.06 21.53 -21.26
C ASP A 19 -3.17 22.29 -22.02
N PRO A 20 -3.04 23.61 -22.23
CA PRO A 20 -4.10 24.42 -22.82
C PRO A 20 -4.48 23.98 -24.24
N ALA A 21 -3.53 23.47 -25.03
CA ALA A 21 -3.81 22.97 -26.38
C ALA A 21 -4.62 21.67 -26.33
N ILE A 22 -4.33 20.79 -25.37
CA ILE A 22 -5.12 19.58 -25.14
C ILE A 22 -6.54 19.92 -24.69
N ARG A 23 -6.69 20.91 -23.80
CA ARG A 23 -8.01 21.39 -23.36
C ARG A 23 -8.83 21.91 -24.54
N GLN A 24 -8.23 22.69 -25.43
CA GLN A 24 -8.89 23.17 -26.63
C GLN A 24 -9.34 22.03 -27.55
N LEU A 25 -8.45 21.07 -27.86
CA LEU A 25 -8.79 19.93 -28.72
C LEU A 25 -9.88 19.03 -28.11
N ASN A 26 -9.88 18.88 -26.78
CA ASN A 26 -10.93 18.16 -26.06
C ASN A 26 -12.29 18.85 -26.26
N ASN A 27 -12.34 20.18 -26.16
CA ASN A 27 -13.56 20.97 -26.36
C ASN A 27 -14.07 20.82 -27.80
N GLU A 28 -13.20 20.97 -28.80
CA GLU A 28 -13.54 20.80 -30.22
C GLU A 28 -14.05 19.38 -30.52
N ARG A 29 -13.40 18.35 -29.98
CA ARG A 29 -13.82 16.95 -30.15
C ARG A 29 -15.19 16.72 -29.53
N ASN A 30 -15.42 17.25 -28.33
CA ASN A 30 -16.71 17.13 -27.64
C ASN A 30 -17.82 17.86 -28.39
N HIS A 31 -17.51 19.04 -28.95
CA HIS A 31 -18.42 19.76 -29.84
C HIS A 31 -18.77 18.93 -31.08
N ALA A 32 -17.78 18.36 -31.78
CA ALA A 32 -18.00 17.50 -32.94
C ALA A 32 -18.85 16.27 -32.60
N ARG A 33 -18.62 15.61 -31.47
CA ARG A 33 -19.47 14.50 -30.98
C ARG A 33 -20.91 14.93 -30.75
N LYS A 34 -21.12 16.10 -30.15
CA LYS A 34 -22.45 16.69 -29.93
C LYS A 34 -23.16 16.99 -31.25
N MET A 35 -22.44 17.52 -32.23
CA MET A 35 -22.98 17.75 -33.58
C MET A 35 -23.35 16.45 -34.29
N TYR A 36 -22.50 15.42 -34.22
CA TYR A 36 -22.80 14.09 -34.76
C TYR A 36 -24.05 13.49 -34.12
N GLN A 37 -24.21 13.58 -32.80
CA GLN A 37 -25.41 13.06 -32.14
C GLN A 37 -26.70 13.73 -32.61
N ARG A 38 -26.66 15.04 -32.83
CA ARG A 38 -27.81 15.85 -33.27
C ARG A 38 -28.15 15.68 -34.75
N THR A 39 -27.13 15.70 -35.60
CA THR A 39 -27.31 15.76 -37.06
C THR A 39 -27.16 14.40 -37.74
N LYS A 40 -26.55 13.42 -37.05
CA LYS A 40 -26.10 12.13 -37.61
C LYS A 40 -25.18 12.28 -38.84
N ASN A 41 -24.63 13.46 -39.08
CA ASN A 41 -23.73 13.70 -40.21
C ASN A 41 -22.36 13.02 -39.96
N PRO A 42 -21.92 12.09 -40.83
CA PRO A 42 -20.68 11.34 -40.67
C PRO A 42 -19.41 12.22 -40.64
N ASP A 43 -19.43 13.41 -41.23
CA ASP A 43 -18.29 14.32 -41.22
C ASP A 43 -17.87 14.73 -39.80
N PHE A 44 -18.85 14.97 -38.92
CA PHE A 44 -18.59 15.28 -37.53
C PHE A 44 -17.97 14.10 -36.77
N ASN A 45 -18.37 12.87 -37.10
CA ASN A 45 -17.76 11.67 -36.52
C ASN A 45 -16.30 11.52 -36.98
N ARG A 46 -16.04 11.74 -38.27
CA ARG A 46 -14.67 11.74 -38.83
C ARG A 46 -13.81 12.83 -38.20
N LEU A 47 -14.36 14.03 -38.00
CA LEU A 47 -13.68 15.14 -37.33
C LEU A 47 -13.34 14.79 -35.88
N ALA A 48 -14.29 14.24 -35.11
CA ALA A 48 -14.05 13.80 -33.74
C ALA A 48 -12.92 12.75 -33.68
N GLY A 49 -12.88 11.79 -34.63
CA GLY A 49 -11.80 10.82 -34.76
C GLY A 49 -10.44 11.47 -35.04
N LYS A 50 -10.38 12.43 -35.97
CA LYS A 50 -9.15 13.19 -36.27
C LYS A 50 -8.64 13.95 -35.04
N LEU A 51 -9.53 14.63 -34.32
CA LEU A 51 -9.18 15.38 -33.11
C LEU A 51 -8.69 14.44 -32.00
N ASN A 52 -9.31 13.26 -31.85
CA ASN A 52 -8.84 12.26 -30.89
C ASN A 52 -7.41 11.78 -31.18
N LYS A 53 -7.07 11.52 -32.45
CA LYS A 53 -5.70 11.18 -32.85
C LYS A 53 -4.70 12.30 -32.53
N LYS A 54 -5.08 13.57 -32.75
CA LYS A 54 -4.24 14.72 -32.39
C LYS A 54 -3.99 14.78 -30.88
N ILE A 55 -5.03 14.57 -30.07
CA ILE A 55 -4.92 14.55 -28.60
C ILE A 55 -3.95 13.46 -28.14
N ILE A 56 -4.09 12.23 -28.64
CA ILE A 56 -3.20 11.11 -28.30
C ILE A 56 -1.74 11.46 -28.64
N LYS A 57 -1.49 11.95 -29.87
CA LYS A 57 -0.15 12.31 -30.32
C LYS A 57 0.48 13.43 -29.50
N LEU A 58 -0.31 14.42 -29.06
CA LEU A 58 0.17 15.50 -28.20
C LEU A 58 0.46 15.02 -26.79
N ASN A 59 -0.39 14.17 -26.22
CA ASN A 59 -0.12 13.51 -24.94
C ASN A 59 1.18 12.72 -24.99
N GLU A 60 1.36 11.86 -26.00
CA GLU A 60 2.61 11.11 -26.19
C GLU A 60 3.83 12.03 -26.26
N LYS A 61 3.72 13.15 -26.98
CA LYS A 61 4.81 14.14 -27.06
C LYS A 61 5.13 14.77 -25.70
N ILE A 62 4.11 15.13 -24.93
CA ILE A 62 4.28 15.73 -23.59
C ILE A 62 4.92 14.73 -22.63
N GLU A 63 4.43 13.49 -22.60
CA GLU A 63 4.99 12.42 -21.78
C GLU A 63 6.44 12.11 -22.16
N ASN A 64 6.73 11.99 -23.46
CA ASN A 64 8.09 11.75 -23.95
C ASN A 64 9.04 12.91 -23.60
N ASN A 65 8.59 14.15 -23.74
CA ASN A 65 9.38 15.32 -23.35
C ASN A 65 9.62 15.34 -21.83
N SER A 66 8.58 15.08 -21.03
CA SER A 66 8.68 14.98 -19.57
C SER A 66 9.69 13.91 -19.16
N LEU A 67 9.63 12.73 -19.78
CA LEU A 67 10.57 11.64 -19.54
C LEU A 67 12.00 12.01 -19.97
N THR A 68 12.16 12.64 -21.13
CA THR A 68 13.48 13.07 -21.64
C THR A 68 14.11 14.10 -20.71
N ASN A 69 13.32 15.09 -20.27
CA ASN A 69 13.77 16.10 -19.30
C ASN A 69 14.17 15.44 -17.98
N LYS A 70 13.38 14.47 -17.50
CA LYS A 70 13.70 13.71 -16.30
C LYS A 70 15.02 12.95 -16.46
N LEU A 71 15.24 12.30 -17.59
CA LEU A 71 16.49 11.57 -17.88
C LEU A 71 17.71 12.48 -17.93
N VAL A 72 17.59 13.66 -18.55
CA VAL A 72 18.70 14.64 -18.64
C VAL A 72 19.05 15.21 -17.26
N ASN A 73 18.05 15.39 -16.40
CA ASN A 73 18.23 16.01 -15.08
C ASN A 73 18.51 14.99 -13.96
N VAL A 74 18.54 13.68 -14.24
CA VAL A 74 18.83 12.67 -13.22
C VAL A 74 20.33 12.68 -12.92
N THR A 75 20.66 12.91 -11.65
CA THR A 75 22.01 12.99 -11.10
C THR A 75 22.27 11.84 -10.12
N THR A 76 23.53 11.43 -9.99
CA THR A 76 23.96 10.41 -9.01
C THR A 76 24.13 10.96 -7.61
N GLU A 77 24.32 12.27 -7.47
CA GLU A 77 24.70 12.94 -6.21
C GLU A 77 23.49 13.26 -5.33
N ASP A 78 22.39 13.72 -5.93
CA ASP A 78 21.22 14.25 -5.19
C ASP A 78 20.16 13.20 -4.86
N GLY A 79 20.44 11.91 -5.08
CA GLY A 79 19.49 10.81 -4.88
C GLY A 79 18.36 10.73 -5.92
N THR A 80 18.29 11.65 -6.88
CA THR A 80 17.26 11.69 -7.95
C THR A 80 17.29 10.43 -8.83
N LEU A 81 18.48 9.86 -9.09
CA LEU A 81 18.64 8.57 -9.75
C LEU A 81 17.91 7.45 -8.99
N TRP A 82 17.99 7.43 -7.66
CA TRP A 82 17.33 6.40 -6.87
C TRP A 82 15.81 6.52 -6.94
N ASP A 83 15.28 7.73 -6.87
CA ASP A 83 13.83 7.97 -7.04
C ASP A 83 13.34 7.64 -8.46
N PHE A 84 14.17 7.87 -9.47
CA PHE A 84 13.88 7.47 -10.85
C PHE A 84 13.87 5.93 -11.01
N VAL A 85 14.84 5.23 -10.42
CA VAL A 85 15.03 3.77 -10.61
C VAL A 85 14.11 2.93 -9.71
N ARG A 86 13.72 3.44 -8.53
CA ARG A 86 12.92 2.73 -7.52
C ARG A 86 11.65 2.08 -8.08
N PRO A 87 10.81 2.76 -8.91
CA PRO A 87 9.62 2.15 -9.49
C PRO A 87 9.92 0.95 -10.39
N PHE A 88 11.02 0.99 -11.17
CA PHE A 88 11.40 -0.09 -12.08
C PHE A 88 11.89 -1.35 -11.35
N LYS A 89 12.43 -1.19 -10.13
CA LYS A 89 12.94 -2.31 -9.32
C LYS A 89 11.83 -3.07 -8.58
N LYS A 90 10.68 -2.44 -8.34
CA LYS A 90 9.67 -3.00 -7.44
C LYS A 90 8.59 -3.78 -8.19
N LYS A 91 8.65 -5.11 -8.13
CA LYS A 91 7.48 -5.96 -8.36
C LYS A 91 6.62 -5.92 -7.10
N PHE A 92 5.76 -4.91 -6.96
CA PHE A 92 4.73 -4.94 -5.92
C PHE A 92 3.79 -6.11 -6.20
N LYS A 93 4.05 -7.27 -5.62
CA LYS A 93 3.03 -8.29 -5.45
C LYS A 93 2.23 -7.86 -4.24
N ASN A 94 1.06 -7.26 -4.48
CA ASN A 94 0.10 -7.09 -3.40
C ASN A 94 -0.17 -8.49 -2.82
N ILE A 95 -0.01 -8.62 -1.51
CA ILE A 95 -0.44 -9.83 -0.81
C ILE A 95 -1.92 -9.96 -1.12
N SER A 96 -2.32 -11.10 -1.69
CA SER A 96 -3.72 -11.39 -1.98
C SER A 96 -4.57 -11.24 -0.73
N ALA A 97 -5.86 -11.02 -0.92
CA ALA A 97 -6.79 -10.97 0.20
C ALA A 97 -6.63 -12.23 1.05
N LEU A 98 -6.48 -12.06 2.36
CA LEU A 98 -6.49 -13.19 3.28
C LEU A 98 -7.94 -13.52 3.62
N ASN A 99 -8.27 -14.79 3.65
CA ASN A 99 -9.58 -15.28 4.10
C ASN A 99 -9.47 -15.65 5.56
N GLY A 100 -10.21 -14.94 6.41
CA GLY A 100 -10.23 -15.15 7.84
C GLY A 100 -11.48 -15.92 8.24
N PRO A 101 -11.60 -16.30 9.51
CA PRO A 101 -12.78 -16.98 10.02
C PRO A 101 -14.06 -16.13 9.93
N THR A 102 -13.93 -14.80 10.04
CA THR A 102 -15.07 -13.88 10.22
C THR A 102 -15.29 -12.93 9.05
N SER A 103 -14.26 -12.63 8.26
CA SER A 103 -14.36 -11.73 7.10
C SER A 103 -13.17 -11.94 6.14
N ILE A 104 -12.94 -11.00 5.20
CA ILE A 104 -11.82 -10.99 4.24
C ILE A 104 -10.94 -9.76 4.51
N ALA A 105 -9.63 -9.94 4.70
CA ALA A 105 -8.69 -8.86 4.96
C ALA A 105 -8.13 -8.33 3.64
N LEU A 106 -8.57 -7.13 3.28
CA LEU A 106 -8.22 -6.48 2.02
C LEU A 106 -7.06 -5.49 2.18
N THR A 107 -7.05 -4.71 3.27
CA THR A 107 -5.99 -3.74 3.54
C THR A 107 -4.77 -4.41 4.16
N ASP A 108 -3.58 -3.84 3.94
CA ASP A 108 -2.35 -4.42 4.50
C ASP A 108 -2.32 -4.34 6.04
N LYS A 109 -2.99 -3.34 6.62
CA LYS A 109 -3.18 -3.23 8.07
C LYS A 109 -4.04 -4.38 8.61
N ASP A 110 -5.14 -4.70 7.93
CA ASP A 110 -6.01 -5.79 8.34
C ASP A 110 -5.30 -7.15 8.21
N LYS A 111 -4.57 -7.35 7.11
CA LYS A 111 -3.75 -8.56 6.90
C LYS A 111 -2.71 -8.72 8.00
N ALA A 112 -2.02 -7.65 8.37
CA ALA A 112 -1.02 -7.68 9.44
C ALA A 112 -1.63 -8.07 10.79
N ASN A 113 -2.77 -7.46 11.15
CA ASN A 113 -3.47 -7.77 12.40
C ASN A 113 -3.91 -9.24 12.45
N TRP A 114 -4.40 -9.78 11.33
CA TRP A 114 -4.82 -11.17 11.29
C TRP A 114 -3.68 -12.16 11.38
N LEU A 115 -2.58 -11.89 10.69
CA LEU A 115 -1.38 -12.70 10.83
C LEU A 115 -0.92 -12.69 12.28
N ALA A 116 -0.93 -11.53 12.94
CA ALA A 116 -0.61 -11.43 14.36
C ALA A 116 -1.54 -12.30 15.23
N SER A 117 -2.86 -12.17 15.11
CA SER A 117 -3.81 -12.96 15.90
C SER A 117 -3.75 -14.47 15.60
N SER A 118 -3.54 -14.85 14.34
CA SER A 118 -3.38 -16.25 13.95
C SER A 118 -2.13 -16.86 14.57
N LEU A 119 -1.00 -16.16 14.48
CA LEU A 119 0.27 -16.60 15.07
C LEU A 119 0.16 -16.66 16.59
N GLU A 120 -0.39 -15.62 17.22
CA GLU A 120 -0.63 -15.60 18.67
C GLU A 120 -1.40 -16.85 19.10
N LYS A 121 -2.49 -17.22 18.41
CA LYS A 121 -3.26 -18.44 18.72
C LYS A 121 -2.45 -19.73 18.54
N GLN A 122 -1.61 -19.80 17.51
CA GLN A 122 -0.81 -20.99 17.22
C GLN A 122 0.32 -21.22 18.23
N PHE A 123 0.84 -20.15 18.84
CA PHE A 123 1.95 -20.20 19.79
C PHE A 123 1.51 -20.06 21.26
N GLN A 124 0.22 -20.27 21.56
CA GLN A 124 -0.22 -20.38 22.95
C GLN A 124 0.36 -21.64 23.60
N LEU A 125 0.83 -21.52 24.85
CA LEU A 125 1.19 -22.67 25.66
C LEU A 125 -0.08 -23.51 25.85
N ASN A 126 -0.01 -24.79 25.48
CA ASN A 126 -1.09 -25.71 25.83
C ASN A 126 -1.13 -25.81 27.36
N ASP A 127 -2.33 -25.77 27.93
CA ASP A 127 -2.54 -26.11 29.34
C ASP A 127 -2.44 -27.64 29.50
N THR A 128 -1.22 -28.15 29.36
CA THR A 128 -0.86 -29.54 29.64
C THR A 128 -0.35 -29.65 31.07
N HIS A 129 -1.07 -29.06 32.02
CA HIS A 129 -0.76 -29.23 33.44
C HIS A 129 -1.10 -30.66 33.86
N ASP A 130 -0.08 -31.40 34.29
CA ASP A 130 -0.23 -32.72 34.88
C ASP A 130 0.37 -32.67 36.28
N ALA A 131 -0.47 -32.31 37.25
CA ALA A 131 -0.06 -32.12 38.64
C ALA A 131 0.66 -33.35 39.22
N ALA A 132 0.29 -34.57 38.80
CA ALA A 132 0.93 -35.80 39.27
C ALA A 132 2.35 -35.92 38.73
N ARG A 133 2.53 -35.67 37.43
CA ARG A 133 3.85 -35.70 36.78
C ARG A 133 4.74 -34.55 37.22
N GLU A 134 4.17 -33.38 37.44
CA GLU A 134 4.89 -32.21 37.96
C GLU A 134 5.37 -32.42 39.40
N LEU A 135 4.53 -32.99 40.26
CA LEU A 135 4.92 -33.36 41.62
C LEU A 135 6.03 -34.42 41.62
N LEU A 136 5.93 -35.42 40.74
CA LEU A 136 6.96 -36.45 40.60
C LEU A 136 8.31 -35.86 40.15
N VAL A 137 8.30 -34.98 39.14
CA VAL A 137 9.51 -34.28 38.68
C VAL A 137 10.09 -33.42 39.80
N LYS A 138 9.25 -32.64 40.50
CA LYS A 138 9.67 -31.78 41.61
C LYS A 138 10.35 -32.59 42.72
N ASN A 139 9.73 -33.68 43.16
CA ASN A 139 10.28 -34.55 44.20
C ASN A 139 11.60 -35.19 43.75
N SER A 140 11.70 -35.58 42.47
CA SER A 140 12.94 -36.11 41.90
C SER A 140 14.07 -35.07 41.91
N VAL A 141 13.79 -33.85 41.45
CA VAL A 141 14.77 -32.74 41.43
C VAL A 141 15.20 -32.36 42.85
N GLU A 142 14.28 -32.30 43.81
CA GLU A 142 14.60 -32.02 45.20
C GLU A 142 15.49 -33.11 45.82
N GLY A 143 15.31 -34.38 45.43
CA GLY A 143 16.17 -35.50 45.86
C GLY A 143 17.61 -35.42 45.36
N PHE A 144 17.87 -34.75 44.24
CA PHE A 144 19.24 -34.52 43.73
C PHE A 144 19.91 -33.29 44.34
N ARG A 145 19.20 -32.48 45.13
CA ARG A 145 19.76 -31.28 45.72
C ARG A 145 20.71 -31.67 46.85
N PRO A 146 22.01 -31.34 46.78
CA PRO A 146 22.95 -31.70 47.85
C PRO A 146 22.54 -30.99 49.15
N PRO A 147 22.69 -31.65 50.32
CA PRO A 147 22.29 -31.09 51.62
C PRO A 147 23.09 -29.83 51.99
N ASN A 148 24.28 -29.66 51.41
CA ASN A 148 25.11 -28.48 51.63
C ASN A 148 24.70 -27.38 50.66
N LYS A 149 23.92 -26.41 51.16
CA LYS A 149 23.72 -25.13 50.49
C LYS A 149 25.09 -24.44 50.45
N PHE A 150 25.65 -24.29 49.25
CA PHE A 150 26.84 -23.46 49.04
C PHE A 150 26.54 -22.04 49.54
N ASN A 151 27.28 -21.58 50.56
CA ASN A 151 27.13 -20.22 51.10
C ASN A 151 27.97 -19.27 50.25
N PHE A 152 27.29 -18.39 49.51
CA PHE A 152 27.95 -17.37 48.67
C PHE A 152 28.82 -16.39 49.48
N ASN A 153 28.66 -16.34 50.80
CA ASN A 153 29.49 -15.54 51.70
C ASN A 153 30.91 -16.09 51.89
N ASP A 154 31.16 -17.35 51.53
CA ASP A 154 32.48 -18.00 51.66
C ASP A 154 33.39 -17.70 50.46
N ILE A 155 32.89 -16.94 49.47
CA ILE A 155 33.67 -16.50 48.32
C ILE A 155 34.41 -15.22 48.70
N THR A 156 35.71 -15.31 48.98
CA THR A 156 36.56 -14.12 49.07
C THR A 156 36.91 -13.63 47.65
N PRO A 157 36.65 -12.35 47.33
CA PRO A 157 37.05 -11.80 46.04
C PRO A 157 38.58 -11.72 45.93
N PRO A 158 39.16 -11.98 44.75
CA PRO A 158 40.60 -11.87 44.55
C PRO A 158 41.07 -10.40 44.70
N PRO A 159 42.30 -10.18 45.20
CA PRO A 159 42.85 -8.83 45.39
C PRO A 159 43.02 -8.09 44.05
N LEU A 160 42.79 -6.77 44.08
CA LEU A 160 42.91 -5.84 42.95
C LEU A 160 44.36 -5.67 42.47
#